data_AF-A0A0C9ZGP9-F1
#
_entry.id   AF-A0A0C9ZGP9-F1
#
_cell.length_a   1.000
_cell.length_b   1.000
_cell.length_c   1.000
_cell.angle_alpha   90.00
_cell.angle_beta   90.00
_cell.angle_gamma   90.00
#
_symmetry.space_group_name_H-M   'P 1'
#
loop_
_entity.id
_entity.type
_entity.pdbx_description
1 polymer ?
#
loop_
_entity_poly.entity_id
_entity_poly.type
_entity_poly.pdbx_seq_one_letter_code
_entity_poly.pdbx_strand_id
1 'polypeptide(L)'
;DDDLSEEEVDFICGTYYVYTSKFPYIHKLSWWPRPQAWAGSGLDVGFWSERCESWFQTRLENIRQGVSHRCDSSDNNGPVNNMHWKHGLKFNGATKKFKKNLDAACSDFLA
;
A
#
# COMPACT_ATOMS: atom_id res chain seq x y z
N ASP A 1 -6.22 21.59 8.75
CA ASP A 1 -5.64 20.41 8.09
C ASP A 1 -6.16 20.35 6.68
N ASP A 2 -5.25 20.58 5.73
CA ASP A 2 -5.52 20.33 4.33
C ASP A 2 -5.26 18.85 4.09
N ASP A 3 -6.34 18.06 4.03
CA ASP A 3 -6.27 16.67 3.61
C ASP A 3 -5.85 16.60 2.13
N LEU A 4 -5.01 15.62 1.79
CA LEU A 4 -4.64 15.38 0.41
C LEU A 4 -5.87 14.98 -0.40
N SER A 5 -6.09 15.65 -1.53
CA SER A 5 -7.10 15.25 -2.51
C SER A 5 -6.77 13.88 -3.11
N GLU A 6 -7.78 13.18 -3.65
CA GLU A 6 -7.54 11.89 -4.29
C GLU A 6 -6.55 11.99 -5.47
N GLU A 7 -6.55 13.12 -6.17
CA GLU A 7 -5.62 13.39 -7.28
C GLU A 7 -4.18 13.52 -6.80
N GLU A 8 -3.94 14.23 -5.68
CA GLU A 8 -2.61 14.34 -5.08
C GLU A 8 -2.11 13.00 -4.56
N VAL A 9 -3.00 12.22 -3.91
CA VAL A 9 -2.67 10.85 -3.48
C VAL A 9 -2.30 9.99 -4.68
N ASP A 10 -3.04 10.09 -5.78
CA ASP A 10 -2.75 9.34 -7.00
C ASP A 10 -1.43 9.76 -7.63
N PHE A 11 -1.14 11.06 -7.65
CA PHE A 11 0.13 11.59 -8.15
C PHE A 11 1.31 11.08 -7.32
N ILE A 12 1.24 11.21 -5.98
CA ILE A 12 2.31 10.77 -5.07
C ILE A 12 2.51 9.25 -5.14
N CYS A 13 1.43 8.47 -5.23
CA CYS A 13 1.53 7.01 -5.28
C CYS A 13 1.94 6.46 -6.67
N GLY A 14 2.06 7.32 -7.68
CA GLY A 14 2.30 6.91 -9.06
C GLY A 14 1.18 6.02 -9.59
N THR A 15 -0.07 6.47 -9.44
CA THR A 15 -1.25 5.72 -9.86
C THR A 15 -1.55 5.90 -11.34
N TYR A 16 -1.88 4.80 -12.02
CA TYR A 16 -2.32 4.75 -13.41
C TYR A 16 -3.70 4.10 -13.52
N TYR A 17 -4.48 4.60 -14.47
CA TYR A 17 -5.80 4.07 -14.82
C TYR A 17 -5.68 3.23 -16.08
N VAL A 18 -5.95 1.93 -15.98
CA VAL A 18 -5.93 1.00 -17.10
C VAL A 18 -7.35 0.74 -17.54
N TYR A 19 -7.68 1.22 -18.74
CA TYR A 19 -8.95 0.97 -19.38
C TYR A 19 -8.95 -0.43 -19.98
N THR A 20 -9.90 -1.26 -19.56
CA THR A 20 -10.11 -2.57 -20.18
C THR A 20 -11.18 -2.47 -21.25
N SER A 21 -11.13 -3.37 -22.23
CA SER A 21 -12.16 -3.46 -23.28
C SER A 21 -13.55 -3.85 -22.74
N LYS A 22 -13.64 -4.24 -21.46
CA LYS A 22 -14.90 -4.53 -20.76
C LYS A 22 -15.33 -3.32 -19.94
N PHE A 23 -16.08 -2.42 -20.60
CA PHE A 23 -16.84 -1.38 -19.90
C PHE A 23 -17.72 -2.02 -18.80
N PRO A 24 -17.83 -1.45 -17.59
CA PRO A 24 -17.32 -0.16 -17.11
C PRO A 24 -16.05 -0.25 -16.22
N TYR A 25 -15.29 -1.36 -16.25
CA TYR A 25 -14.22 -1.59 -15.27
C TYR A 25 -12.89 -0.91 -15.66
N ILE A 26 -12.50 0.09 -14.86
CA ILE A 26 -11.17 0.73 -14.91
C ILE A 26 -10.32 0.15 -13.78
N HIS A 27 -9.14 -0.40 -14.12
CA HIS A 27 -8.20 -0.89 -13.11
C HIS A 27 -7.27 0.24 -12.66
N LYS A 28 -7.27 0.51 -11.36
CA LYS A 28 -6.36 1.47 -10.71
C LYS A 28 -5.12 0.71 -10.22
N LEU A 29 -3.98 0.95 -10.85
CA LEU A 29 -2.67 0.37 -10.51
C LEU A 29 -1.77 1.46 -9.94
N SER A 30 -0.93 1.17 -8.95
CA SER A 30 0.02 2.14 -8.40
C SER A 30 1.38 1.52 -8.11
N TRP A 31 2.44 2.34 -8.17
CA TRP A 31 3.81 1.90 -7.84
C TRP A 31 4.05 1.81 -6.35
N TRP A 32 3.37 2.66 -5.59
CA TRP A 32 3.38 2.70 -4.14
C TRP A 32 1.99 2.44 -3.57
N PRO A 33 1.89 1.89 -2.35
CA PRO A 33 0.62 1.61 -1.72
C PRO A 33 -0.12 2.91 -1.36
N ARG A 34 -1.39 2.99 -1.73
CA ARG A 34 -2.24 4.12 -1.35
C ARG A 34 -2.52 4.11 0.17
N PRO A 35 -2.90 5.25 0.78
CA PRO A 35 -3.19 5.33 2.21
C PRO A 35 -4.16 4.25 2.71
N GLN A 36 -5.23 3.98 1.97
CA GLN A 36 -6.20 2.92 2.28
C GLN A 36 -5.65 1.48 2.26
N ALA A 37 -4.55 1.22 1.54
CA ALA A 37 -3.88 -0.07 1.48
C ALA A 37 -2.83 -0.20 2.59
N TRP A 38 -2.19 0.92 2.93
CA TRP A 38 -1.26 1.05 4.03
C TRP A 38 -1.98 0.97 5.39
N ALA A 39 -3.14 1.61 5.52
CA ALA A 39 -3.93 1.68 6.73
C ALA A 39 -4.32 0.28 7.23
N GLY A 40 -3.96 -0.02 8.49
CA GLY A 40 -4.18 -1.32 9.12
C GLY A 40 -3.27 -2.44 8.58
N SER A 41 -2.25 -2.12 7.80
CA SER A 41 -1.20 -3.05 7.42
C SER A 41 -0.24 -3.35 8.58
N GLY A 42 0.64 -4.33 8.38
CA GLY A 42 1.70 -4.63 9.35
C GLY A 42 2.73 -3.52 9.55
N LEU A 43 2.78 -2.54 8.64
CA LEU A 43 3.72 -1.40 8.66
C LEU A 43 3.08 -0.11 9.18
N ASP A 44 1.77 -0.11 9.41
CA ASP A 44 1.03 1.04 9.91
C ASP A 44 1.10 1.12 11.45
N VAL A 45 2.30 1.41 11.93
CA VAL A 45 2.66 1.50 13.35
C VAL A 45 2.73 2.93 13.88
N GLY A 46 2.33 3.93 13.08
CA GLY A 46 2.28 5.35 13.47
C GLY A 46 3.59 6.13 13.32
N PHE A 47 4.69 5.48 12.95
CA PHE A 47 5.96 6.13 12.62
C PHE A 47 6.72 5.32 11.56
N TRP A 48 7.77 5.91 10.98
CA TRP A 48 8.65 5.23 10.04
C TRP A 48 9.61 4.29 10.78
N SER A 49 9.22 3.02 10.91
CA SER A 49 10.04 1.99 11.56
C SER A 49 11.14 1.45 10.62
N GLU A 50 12.16 0.80 11.18
CA GLU A 50 13.19 0.08 10.40
C GLU A 50 12.58 -0.93 9.40
N ARG A 51 11.46 -1.54 9.77
CA ARG A 51 10.73 -2.46 8.90
C ARG A 51 10.08 -1.74 7.72
N CYS A 52 9.59 -0.51 7.92
CA CYS A 52 9.08 0.33 6.83
C CYS A 52 10.20 0.66 5.84
N GLU A 53 11.36 1.04 6.34
CA GLU A 53 12.55 1.33 5.52
C GLU A 53 13.01 0.11 4.72
N SER A 54 13.17 -1.04 5.39
CA SER A 54 13.57 -2.29 4.73
C SER A 54 12.60 -2.70 3.61
N TRP A 55 11.29 -2.59 3.87
CA TRP A 55 10.27 -2.85 2.86
C TRP A 55 10.36 -1.85 1.70
N PHE A 56 10.53 -0.56 1.98
CA PHE A 56 10.62 0.49 0.97
C PHE A 56 11.83 0.29 0.06
N GLN A 57 13.00 0.04 0.64
CA GLN A 57 14.24 -0.21 -0.11
C GLN A 57 14.13 -1.47 -0.96
N THR A 58 13.57 -2.56 -0.41
CA THR A 58 13.33 -3.81 -1.17
C THR A 58 12.42 -3.55 -2.37
N ARG A 59 11.33 -2.80 -2.17
CA ARG A 59 10.40 -2.44 -3.25
C ARG A 59 11.07 -1.56 -4.29
N LEU A 60 11.85 -0.56 -3.86
CA LEU A 60 12.57 0.35 -4.76
C LEU A 60 13.59 -0.41 -5.62
N GLU A 61 14.30 -1.37 -5.04
CA GLU A 61 15.23 -2.23 -5.76
C GLU A 61 14.51 -3.10 -6.79
N ASN A 62 13.38 -3.72 -6.41
CA ASN A 62 12.54 -4.48 -7.33
C ASN A 62 12.06 -3.61 -8.53
N ILE A 63 11.69 -2.35 -8.29
CA ILE A 63 11.30 -1.41 -9.34
C ILE A 63 12.49 -1.13 -10.27
N ARG A 64 13.70 -0.93 -9.72
CA ARG A 64 14.93 -0.66 -10.50
C ARG A 64 15.36 -1.86 -11.35
N GLN A 65 15.16 -3.07 -10.86
CA GLN A 65 15.41 -4.30 -11.61
C GLN A 65 14.43 -4.47 -12.78
N GLY A 66 13.34 -3.71 -12.78
CA GLY A 66 12.34 -3.68 -13.83
C GLY A 66 11.35 -4.84 -13.74
N VAL A 67 10.28 -4.75 -14.54
CA VAL A 67 9.33 -5.85 -14.71
C VAL A 67 9.99 -6.86 -15.62
N SER A 68 10.17 -8.11 -15.16
CA SER A 68 10.75 -9.11 -16.03
C SER A 68 9.81 -9.35 -17.22
N HIS A 69 10.39 -9.45 -18.42
CA HIS A 69 9.65 -9.75 -19.64
C HIS A 69 9.07 -11.18 -19.64
N ARG A 70 9.50 -12.02 -18.71
CA ARG A 70 8.85 -13.29 -18.44
C ARG A 70 7.63 -12.95 -17.61
N CYS A 71 6.47 -13.09 -18.21
CA CYS A 71 5.18 -13.04 -17.53
C CYS A 71 5.05 -14.24 -16.58
N ASP A 72 5.96 -14.39 -15.62
CA ASP A 72 5.64 -15.16 -14.44
C ASP A 72 4.66 -14.32 -13.60
N SER A 73 3.66 -14.99 -13.03
CA SER A 73 2.63 -14.29 -12.25
C SER A 73 3.13 -13.85 -10.86
N SER A 74 4.42 -14.06 -10.56
CA SER A 74 5.05 -13.71 -9.27
C SER A 74 5.80 -12.38 -9.31
N ASP A 75 6.15 -11.89 -10.49
CA ASP A 75 6.85 -10.62 -10.69
C ASP A 75 5.98 -9.43 -10.27
N ASN A 76 6.17 -9.02 -9.02
CA ASN A 76 5.51 -7.86 -8.44
C ASN A 76 6.29 -6.56 -8.69
N ASN A 77 7.28 -6.54 -9.58
CA ASN A 77 8.15 -5.38 -9.78
C ASN A 77 7.44 -4.19 -10.43
N GLY A 78 6.28 -4.41 -11.07
CA GLY A 78 5.47 -3.37 -11.70
C GLY A 78 4.42 -2.74 -10.78
N PRO A 79 3.62 -1.79 -11.29
CA PRO A 79 2.52 -1.20 -10.54
C PRO A 79 1.42 -2.23 -10.31
N VAL A 80 0.88 -2.29 -9.09
CA VAL A 80 -0.10 -3.30 -8.70
C VAL A 80 -1.41 -2.67 -8.24
N ASN A 81 -2.47 -3.46 -8.26
CA ASN A 81 -3.78 -3.01 -7.79
C ASN A 81 -3.85 -2.98 -6.25
N ASN A 82 -4.89 -2.35 -5.73
CA ASN A 82 -5.14 -2.24 -4.30
C ASN A 82 -5.28 -3.61 -3.58
N MET A 83 -5.80 -4.63 -4.26
CA MET A 83 -5.95 -5.97 -3.68
C MET A 83 -4.58 -6.63 -3.45
N HIS A 84 -3.66 -6.52 -4.41
CA HIS A 84 -2.29 -6.98 -4.27
C HIS A 84 -1.57 -6.24 -3.16
N TRP A 85 -1.73 -4.91 -3.05
CA TRP A 85 -1.19 -4.16 -1.92
C TRP A 85 -1.70 -4.68 -0.58
N LYS A 86 -3.02 -4.87 -0.45
CA LYS A 86 -3.62 -5.40 0.78
C LYS A 86 -3.14 -6.81 1.13
N HIS A 87 -2.77 -7.62 0.15
CA HIS A 87 -2.20 -8.95 0.40
C HIS A 87 -0.72 -8.88 0.77
N GLY A 88 0.09 -8.13 0.02
CA GLY A 88 1.55 -8.03 0.24
C GLY A 88 1.94 -7.28 1.51
N LEU A 89 1.10 -6.35 1.98
CA LEU A 89 1.33 -5.58 3.21
C LEU A 89 0.75 -6.23 4.48
N LYS A 90 0.03 -7.35 4.34
CA LYS A 90 -0.42 -8.17 5.47
C LYS A 90 0.73 -9.04 5.97
N PHE A 91 1.68 -8.42 6.69
CA PHE A 91 2.75 -9.16 7.35
C PHE A 91 2.24 -10.06 8.48
N ASN A 92 1.35 -9.55 9.33
CA ASN A 92 0.76 -10.28 10.44
C ASN A 92 -0.71 -9.87 10.64
N GLY A 93 -1.63 -10.84 10.59
CA GLY A 93 -3.06 -10.60 10.82
C GLY A 93 -3.38 -10.07 12.23
N ALA A 94 -2.52 -10.33 13.21
CA ALA A 94 -2.65 -9.84 14.58
C ALA A 94 -2.42 -8.32 14.69
N THR A 95 -1.69 -7.69 13.76
CA THR A 95 -1.38 -6.24 13.82
C THR A 95 -2.64 -5.40 13.76
N LYS A 96 -3.64 -5.81 12.97
CA LYS A 96 -4.92 -5.10 12.90
C LYS A 96 -5.67 -5.10 14.24
N LYS A 97 -5.61 -6.21 14.97
CA LYS A 97 -6.22 -6.35 16.31
C LYS A 97 -5.45 -5.52 17.34
N PHE A 98 -4.12 -5.55 17.28
CA PHE A 98 -3.26 -4.73 18.15
C PHE A 98 -3.51 -3.24 17.95
N LYS A 99 -3.54 -2.74 16.71
CA LYS A 99 -3.82 -1.33 16.41
C LYS A 99 -5.18 -0.88 16.94
N LYS A 100 -6.23 -1.67 16.68
CA LYS A 100 -7.57 -1.38 17.21
C LYS A 100 -7.59 -1.29 18.75
N ASN A 101 -6.88 -2.20 19.43
CA ASN A 101 -6.79 -2.19 20.88
C ASN A 101 -5.99 -0.98 21.39
N LEU A 102 -4.92 -0.60 20.69
CA LEU A 102 -4.13 0.59 21.00
C LEU A 102 -4.96 1.86 20.86
N ASP A 103 -5.68 2.04 19.74
CA ASP A 103 -6.51 3.23 19.49
C ASP A 103 -7.62 3.37 20.56
N ALA A 104 -8.23 2.26 20.97
CA ALA A 104 -9.22 2.24 22.04
C ALA A 104 -8.61 2.65 23.39
N ALA A 105 -7.48 2.06 23.77
CA ALA A 105 -6.80 2.39 25.02
C ALA A 105 -6.28 3.84 25.05
N CYS A 106 -5.79 4.35 23.92
CA CYS A 106 -5.37 5.75 23.80
C CYS A 106 -6.56 6.72 23.91
N SER A 107 -7.70 6.38 23.30
CA SER A 107 -8.92 7.17 23.43
C SER A 107 -9.42 7.22 24.88
N ASP A 108 -9.39 6.08 25.58
CA ASP A 108 -9.77 5.99 27.00
C ASP A 108 -8.81 6.78 27.92
N PHE A 109 -7.51 6.83 27.59
CA PHE A 109 -6.54 7.59 28.38
C PHE A 109 -6.67 9.11 28.23
N LEU A 110 -7.09 9.58 27.05
CA LEU A 110 -7.26 11.00 26.74
C LEU A 110 -8.65 11.55 27.11
N ALA A 111 -9.57 10.69 27.56
CA ALA A 111 -10.90 11.05 28.03
C ALA A 111 -10.89 11.45 29.51
#